data_AF-A0AAW6YNH8-F1
#
_entry.id   AF-A0AAW6YNH8-F1
#
_cell.length_a   1.000
_cell.length_b   1.000
_cell.length_c   1.000
_cell.angle_alpha   90.00
_cell.angle_beta   90.00
_cell.angle_gamma   90.00
#
_symmetry.space_group_name_H-M   'P 1'
#
loop_
_entity.id
_entity.type
_entity.pdbx_description
1 polymer ?
#
loop_
_entity_poly.entity_id
_entity_poly.type
_entity_poly.pdbx_seq_one_letter_code
_entity_poly.pdbx_strand_id
1 'polypeptide(L)'
;KAAAHGGFTTVGAMPNVKPVPNTATLLSKMVVENHKKGVVHILQYAPLTKDENSDEILDYQALKEAGAFALSNDGFGVQNAETMYKAMQKAAVNNLIVAAHAQDDSLFNKGVINEGDKAEKFNLPA
;
A
#
# COMPACT_ATOMS: atom_id res chain seq x y z
N LYS A 1 9.49 11.70 -13.45
CA LYS A 1 10.08 13.02 -13.81
C LYS A 1 10.19 13.93 -12.60
N ALA A 2 9.10 14.21 -11.87
CA ALA A 2 9.17 14.97 -10.61
C ALA A 2 10.15 14.36 -9.59
N ALA A 3 10.11 13.05 -9.35
CA ALA A 3 11.06 12.34 -8.49
C ALA A 3 12.54 12.60 -8.88
N ALA A 4 12.88 12.43 -10.16
CA ALA A 4 14.22 12.71 -10.68
C ALA A 4 14.62 14.18 -10.47
N HIS A 5 13.71 15.12 -10.71
CA HIS A 5 13.98 16.55 -10.49
C HIS A 5 14.25 16.87 -9.01
N GLY A 6 13.60 16.16 -8.09
CA GLY A 6 13.87 16.22 -6.65
C GLY A 6 15.12 15.45 -6.20
N GLY A 7 15.87 14.82 -7.11
CA GLY A 7 17.09 14.08 -6.79
C GLY A 7 16.89 12.61 -6.37
N PHE A 8 15.66 12.09 -6.43
CA PHE A 8 15.39 10.68 -6.14
C PHE A 8 15.79 9.79 -7.31
N THR A 9 16.51 8.72 -7.03
CA THR A 9 16.89 7.69 -8.03
C THR A 9 16.04 6.43 -7.95
N THR A 10 15.44 6.17 -6.79
CA THR A 10 14.56 5.02 -6.53
C THR A 10 13.34 5.46 -5.71
N VAL A 11 12.16 5.00 -6.09
CA VAL A 11 10.90 5.27 -5.37
C VAL A 11 10.07 3.99 -5.21
N GLY A 12 9.30 3.90 -4.12
CA GLY A 12 8.30 2.85 -3.93
C GLY A 12 6.91 3.36 -4.31
N ALA A 13 6.25 2.71 -5.26
CA ALA A 13 4.88 3.05 -5.66
C ALA A 13 3.88 2.19 -4.88
N MET A 14 2.91 2.84 -4.22
CA MET A 14 1.86 2.19 -3.44
C MET A 14 0.85 1.45 -4.33
N PRO A 15 0.12 0.44 -3.81
CA PRO A 15 -0.79 -0.39 -4.62
C PRO A 15 -2.20 0.19 -4.78
N ASN A 16 -2.50 1.35 -4.17
CA ASN A 16 -3.81 2.02 -4.16
C ASN A 16 -4.17 2.74 -5.45
N VAL A 17 -4.06 2.01 -6.56
CA VAL A 17 -4.36 2.43 -7.92
C VAL A 17 -5.52 1.62 -8.50
N LYS A 18 -6.01 2.01 -9.69
CA LYS A 18 -7.09 1.30 -10.38
C LYS A 18 -6.60 0.75 -11.72
N PRO A 19 -6.60 -0.58 -11.94
CA PRO A 19 -6.91 -1.64 -10.98
C PRO A 19 -5.81 -1.84 -9.91
N VAL A 20 -6.18 -2.33 -8.73
CA VAL A 20 -5.23 -2.71 -7.67
C VAL A 20 -4.38 -3.90 -8.18
N PRO A 21 -3.05 -3.93 -7.98
CA PRO A 21 -2.17 -5.01 -8.45
C PRO A 21 -2.25 -6.26 -7.54
N ASN A 22 -3.46 -6.78 -7.34
CA ASN A 22 -3.80 -7.87 -6.41
C ASN A 22 -3.64 -9.29 -7.00
N THR A 23 -3.10 -9.43 -8.21
CA THR A 23 -2.75 -10.71 -8.84
C THR A 23 -1.37 -10.61 -9.48
N ALA A 24 -0.68 -11.75 -9.64
CA ALA A 24 0.61 -11.80 -10.31
C ALA A 24 0.58 -11.16 -11.71
N THR A 25 -0.48 -11.40 -12.49
CA THR A 25 -0.65 -10.82 -13.82
C THR A 25 -0.76 -9.28 -13.79
N LEU A 26 -1.59 -8.74 -12.89
CA LEU A 26 -1.76 -7.28 -12.77
C LEU A 26 -0.48 -6.62 -12.26
N LEU A 27 0.16 -7.22 -11.25
CA LEU A 27 1.40 -6.72 -10.68
C LEU A 27 2.55 -6.76 -11.70
N SER A 28 2.75 -7.88 -12.39
CA SER A 28 3.80 -8.02 -13.41
C SER A 28 3.62 -6.99 -14.53
N LYS A 29 2.38 -6.79 -15.00
CA LYS A 29 2.07 -5.75 -15.99
C LYS A 29 2.47 -4.36 -15.48
N MET A 30 2.18 -4.04 -14.22
CA MET A 30 2.53 -2.76 -13.62
C MET A 30 4.05 -2.59 -13.48
N VAL A 31 4.76 -3.62 -13.04
CA VAL A 31 6.24 -3.64 -12.96
C VAL A 31 6.87 -3.40 -14.33
N VAL A 32 6.39 -4.08 -15.38
CA VAL A 32 6.87 -3.87 -16.76
C VAL A 32 6.63 -2.42 -17.22
N GLU A 33 5.45 -1.88 -16.95
CA GLU A 33 5.14 -0.48 -17.31
C GLU A 33 5.99 0.52 -16.52
N ASN A 34 6.24 0.25 -15.24
CA ASN A 34 7.15 1.02 -14.39
C ASN A 34 8.57 1.06 -14.98
N HIS A 35 9.11 -0.07 -15.43
CA HIS A 35 10.41 -0.11 -16.10
C HIS A 35 10.43 0.61 -17.44
N LYS A 36 9.36 0.47 -18.24
CA LYS A 36 9.27 1.06 -19.58
C LYS A 36 9.11 2.57 -19.56
N LYS A 37 8.35 3.10 -18.60
CA LYS A 37 7.96 4.52 -18.54
C LYS A 37 8.68 5.31 -17.45
N GLY A 38 9.22 4.64 -16.45
CA GLY A 38 9.98 5.24 -15.36
C GLY A 38 11.24 5.92 -15.86
N VAL A 39 11.52 7.12 -15.34
CA VAL A 39 12.81 7.83 -15.54
C VAL A 39 13.73 7.69 -14.31
N VAL A 40 13.29 6.91 -13.33
CA VAL A 40 13.95 6.52 -12.07
C VAL A 40 13.58 5.06 -11.81
N HIS A 41 14.25 4.38 -10.88
CA HIS A 41 13.84 3.04 -10.46
C HIS A 41 12.53 3.12 -9.68
N ILE A 42 11.54 2.30 -10.05
CA ILE A 42 10.25 2.24 -9.38
C ILE A 42 10.06 0.82 -8.85
N LEU A 43 10.04 0.69 -7.53
CA LEU A 43 9.74 -0.54 -6.81
C LEU A 43 8.24 -0.57 -6.55
N GLN A 44 7.56 -1.64 -6.95
CA GLN A 44 6.10 -1.74 -6.81
C GLN A 44 5.74 -2.46 -5.51
N TYR A 45 4.95 -1.81 -4.66
CA TYR A 45 4.25 -2.51 -3.59
C TYR A 45 3.10 -3.34 -4.16
N ALA A 46 2.85 -4.49 -3.54
CA ALA A 46 1.64 -5.27 -3.76
C ALA A 46 0.73 -5.16 -2.53
N PRO A 47 -0.59 -5.37 -2.66
CA PRO A 47 -1.49 -5.30 -1.51
C PRO A 47 -1.35 -6.53 -0.59
N LEU A 48 -1.65 -6.37 0.70
CA LEU A 48 -1.77 -7.51 1.64
C LEU A 48 -3.03 -8.31 1.33
N THR A 49 -4.14 -7.63 1.03
CA THR A 49 -5.44 -8.27 0.79
C THR A 49 -6.03 -7.85 -0.56
N LYS A 50 -6.98 -8.64 -1.06
CA LYS A 50 -7.65 -8.34 -2.32
C LYS A 50 -8.33 -6.98 -2.26
N ASP A 51 -8.01 -6.15 -3.26
CA ASP A 51 -8.55 -4.79 -3.43
C ASP A 51 -8.35 -3.87 -2.21
N GLU A 52 -7.39 -4.20 -1.32
CA GLU A 52 -6.99 -3.45 -0.12
C GLU A 52 -8.05 -3.30 0.98
N ASN A 53 -9.30 -3.66 0.70
CA ASN A 53 -10.47 -3.43 1.55
C ASN A 53 -11.21 -4.72 1.93
N SER A 54 -10.54 -5.86 1.83
CA SER A 54 -11.07 -7.17 2.21
C SER A 54 -10.17 -7.88 3.22
N ASP A 55 -10.65 -8.99 3.76
CA ASP A 55 -9.87 -9.92 4.60
C ASP A 55 -9.24 -11.07 3.78
N GLU A 56 -9.37 -11.06 2.45
CA GLU A 56 -8.83 -12.10 1.57
C GLU A 56 -7.32 -11.90 1.37
N ILE A 57 -6.51 -12.65 2.11
CA ILE A 57 -5.04 -12.61 2.02
C ILE A 57 -4.55 -13.25 0.72
N LEU A 58 -3.73 -12.51 -0.03
CA LEU A 58 -3.27 -12.91 -1.37
C LEU A 58 -2.15 -13.96 -1.36
N ASP A 59 -1.84 -14.48 -2.55
CA ASP A 59 -0.69 -15.34 -2.80
C ASP A 59 0.60 -14.50 -2.88
N TYR A 60 1.25 -14.34 -1.73
CA TYR A 60 2.47 -13.53 -1.61
C TYR A 60 3.67 -14.12 -2.34
N GLN A 61 3.71 -15.44 -2.54
CA GLN A 61 4.75 -16.05 -3.33
C GLN A 61 4.62 -15.61 -4.79
N ALA A 62 3.42 -15.76 -5.36
CA ALA A 62 3.14 -15.35 -6.73
C ALA A 62 3.36 -13.84 -6.95
N LEU A 63 2.99 -13.01 -5.97
CA LEU A 63 3.24 -11.56 -6.03
C LEU A 63 4.72 -11.22 -5.96
N LYS A 64 5.50 -11.90 -5.10
CA LYS A 64 6.95 -11.73 -5.03
C LYS A 64 7.63 -12.11 -6.35
N GLU A 65 7.27 -13.26 -6.91
CA GLU A 65 7.78 -13.73 -8.21
C GLU A 65 7.43 -12.76 -9.35
N ALA A 66 6.26 -12.11 -9.27
CA ALA A 66 5.84 -11.08 -10.22
C ALA A 66 6.53 -9.71 -10.02
N GLY A 67 7.36 -9.54 -8.98
CA GLY A 67 8.19 -8.36 -8.76
C GLY A 67 7.74 -7.44 -7.61
N ALA A 68 6.91 -7.93 -6.67
CA ALA A 68 6.58 -7.17 -5.46
C ALA A 68 7.83 -6.89 -4.63
N PHE A 69 8.06 -5.61 -4.29
CA PHE A 69 9.13 -5.21 -3.37
C PHE A 69 8.74 -5.41 -1.90
N ALA A 70 7.50 -5.06 -1.56
CA ALA A 70 6.93 -5.13 -0.22
C ALA A 70 5.39 -5.13 -0.32
N LEU A 71 4.73 -5.34 0.82
CA LEU A 71 3.28 -5.43 0.93
C LEU A 71 2.71 -4.22 1.67
N SER A 72 1.64 -3.61 1.15
CA SER A 72 0.93 -2.52 1.84
C SER A 72 -0.52 -2.43 1.39
N ASN A 73 -1.47 -2.14 2.28
CA ASN A 73 -2.84 -1.74 1.91
C ASN A 73 -2.98 -0.20 1.96
N ASP A 74 -1.92 0.56 1.71
CA ASP A 74 -1.90 2.02 1.84
C ASP A 74 -3.20 2.70 1.34
N GLY A 75 -3.78 3.59 2.15
CA GLY A 75 -5.12 4.15 1.92
C GLY A 75 -6.27 3.37 2.58
N PHE A 76 -6.05 2.10 2.97
CA PHE A 76 -6.97 1.28 3.76
C PHE A 76 -6.23 0.58 4.91
N GLY A 77 -6.59 0.88 6.16
CA GLY A 77 -6.08 0.13 7.31
C GLY A 77 -6.63 -1.30 7.31
N VAL A 78 -5.80 -2.30 7.64
CA VAL A 78 -6.31 -3.66 7.89
C VAL A 78 -6.96 -3.68 9.27
N GLN A 79 -8.29 -3.70 9.30
CA GLN A 79 -9.05 -3.56 10.54
C GLN A 79 -9.09 -4.85 11.38
N ASN A 80 -9.06 -6.02 10.73
CA ASN A 80 -9.10 -7.29 11.42
C ASN A 80 -7.69 -7.73 11.86
N ALA A 81 -7.49 -7.85 13.18
CA ALA A 81 -6.23 -8.27 13.76
C ALA A 81 -5.79 -9.67 13.32
N GLU A 82 -6.72 -10.61 13.14
CA GLU A 82 -6.42 -11.95 12.63
C GLU A 82 -5.93 -11.91 11.18
N THR A 83 -6.53 -11.07 10.35
CA THR A 83 -6.10 -10.83 8.96
C THR A 83 -4.67 -10.31 8.93
N MET A 84 -4.37 -9.25 9.71
CA MET A 84 -3.02 -8.70 9.77
C MET A 84 -2.00 -9.72 10.30
N TYR A 85 -2.36 -10.48 11.34
CA TYR A 85 -1.49 -11.50 11.91
C TYR A 85 -1.13 -12.60 10.90
N LYS A 86 -2.14 -13.17 10.21
CA LYS A 86 -1.92 -14.18 9.17
C LYS A 86 -1.13 -13.61 7.99
N ALA A 87 -1.37 -12.36 7.62
CA ALA A 87 -0.63 -11.70 6.55
C ALA A 87 0.85 -11.53 6.93
N MET A 88 1.16 -11.06 8.14
CA MET A 88 2.55 -10.98 8.64
C MET A 88 3.25 -12.34 8.63
N GLN A 89 2.57 -13.41 9.07
CA GLN A 89 3.12 -14.77 9.02
C GLN A 89 3.45 -15.21 7.59
N LYS A 90 2.53 -15.02 6.63
CA LYS A 90 2.78 -15.34 5.22
C LYS A 90 3.88 -14.48 4.62
N ALA A 91 3.95 -13.20 4.97
CA ALA A 91 5.00 -12.29 4.50
C ALA A 91 6.38 -12.73 5.00
N ALA A 92 6.48 -13.15 6.26
CA ALA A 92 7.72 -13.67 6.84
C ALA A 92 8.23 -14.92 6.11
N VAL A 93 7.34 -15.90 5.83
CA VAL A 93 7.68 -17.11 5.05
C VAL A 93 8.20 -16.75 3.65
N ASN A 94 7.63 -15.71 3.04
CA ASN A 94 8.03 -15.24 1.72
C ASN A 94 9.18 -14.23 1.73
N ASN A 95 9.74 -13.88 2.90
CA ASN A 95 10.73 -12.81 3.05
C ASN A 95 10.30 -11.51 2.33
N LEU A 96 9.11 -11.03 2.70
CA LEU A 96 8.53 -9.75 2.27
C LEU A 96 8.31 -8.86 3.48
N ILE A 97 8.46 -7.55 3.27
CA ILE A 97 8.20 -6.52 4.29
C ILE A 97 6.71 -6.16 4.24
N VAL A 98 6.11 -5.96 5.42
CA VAL A 98 4.78 -5.36 5.56
C VAL A 98 4.92 -3.90 5.97
N ALA A 99 4.37 -2.99 5.17
CA ALA A 99 4.27 -1.57 5.46
C ALA A 99 2.80 -1.20 5.67
N ALA A 100 2.43 -0.78 6.88
CA ALA A 100 1.05 -0.52 7.24
C ALA A 100 0.75 0.98 7.27
N HIS A 101 -0.33 1.39 6.59
CA HIS A 101 -1.05 2.62 6.93
C HIS A 101 -1.86 2.34 8.17
N ALA A 102 -1.32 2.71 9.34
CA ALA A 102 -1.93 2.43 10.63
C ALA A 102 -3.10 3.40 10.89
N GLN A 103 -4.31 2.95 10.57
CA GLN A 103 -5.55 3.68 10.81
C GLN A 103 -6.60 2.72 11.37
N ASP A 104 -7.17 3.11 12.51
CA ASP A 104 -8.35 2.47 13.08
C ASP A 104 -9.59 3.23 12.58
N ASP A 105 -10.44 2.55 11.80
CA ASP A 105 -11.62 3.17 11.21
C ASP A 105 -12.68 3.57 12.25
N SER A 106 -12.66 2.96 13.45
CA SER A 106 -13.51 3.35 14.57
C SER A 106 -13.09 4.66 15.22
N LEU A 107 -11.83 5.09 15.01
CA LEU A 107 -11.28 6.35 15.50
C LEU A 107 -11.21 7.42 14.42
N PHE A 108 -11.45 7.09 13.14
CA PHE A 108 -11.30 8.04 12.04
C PHE A 108 -12.27 9.23 12.13
N ASN A 109 -13.48 9.03 12.65
CA ASN A 109 -14.50 10.06 12.90
C ASN A 109 -14.80 11.03 11.72
N LYS A 110 -14.38 10.70 10.50
CA LYS A 110 -14.42 11.56 9.31
C LYS A 110 -13.67 12.88 9.49
N GLY A 111 -12.63 12.90 10.32
CA GLY A 111 -11.75 14.04 10.49
C GLY A 111 -11.02 14.41 9.20
N VAL A 112 -10.90 15.70 8.91
CA VAL A 112 -10.19 16.21 7.71
C VAL A 112 -8.87 16.88 8.06
N ILE A 113 -8.63 17.14 9.34
CA ILE A 113 -7.39 17.62 9.93
C ILE A 113 -7.21 16.99 11.32
N ASN A 114 -6.05 17.18 11.94
CA ASN A 114 -5.83 16.75 13.32
C ASN A 114 -6.82 17.40 14.29
N GLU A 115 -7.36 16.60 15.21
CA GLU A 115 -8.18 17.07 16.33
C GLU A 115 -7.37 18.00 17.25
N GLY A 116 -7.94 19.18 17.54
CA GLY A 116 -7.35 20.19 18.43
C GLY A 116 -7.72 21.63 18.02
N ASP A 117 -7.02 22.60 18.62
CA ASP A 117 -7.33 24.05 18.53
C ASP A 117 -7.56 24.56 17.10
N LYS A 118 -6.86 23.99 16.10
CA LYS A 118 -7.01 24.40 14.70
C LYS A 118 -8.32 23.91 14.09
N ALA A 119 -8.78 22.71 14.43
CA ALA A 119 -10.06 22.19 13.96
C ALA A 119 -11.22 23.02 14.51
N GLU A 120 -11.17 23.34 15.81
CA GLU A 120 -12.15 24.21 16.46
C GLU A 120 -12.14 25.62 15.84
N LYS A 121 -10.95 26.23 15.71
CA LYS A 121 -10.81 27.57 15.14
C LYS A 121 -11.38 27.68 13.73
N PHE A 122 -11.19 26.64 12.92
CA PHE A 122 -11.67 26.62 11.52
C PHE A 122 -13.06 26.01 11.36
N ASN A 123 -13.68 25.53 12.44
CA ASN A 123 -14.95 24.82 12.43
C ASN A 123 -14.95 23.66 11.42
N LEU A 124 -13.88 22.85 11.46
CA LEU A 124 -13.70 21.68 10.61
C LEU A 124 -13.96 20.39 11.40
N PRO A 125 -14.50 19.35 10.74
CA PRO A 125 -14.62 18.03 11.36
C PRO A 125 -13.21 17.48 11.65
N ALA A 126 -13.01 17.01 12.87
CA ALA A 126 -11.82 16.32 13.33
C ALA A 126 -12.22 15.02 14.02
#